data_AF-A0A6P0XNP2-F1
#
_entry.id   AF-A0A6P0XNP2-F1
#
_cell.length_a   1.000
_cell.length_b   1.000
_cell.length_c   1.000
_cell.angle_alpha   90.00
_cell.angle_beta   90.00
_cell.angle_gamma   90.00
#
_symmetry.space_group_name_H-M   'P 1'
#
loop_
_entity.id
_entity.type
_entity.pdbx_description
1 polymer ?
#
loop_
_entity_poly.entity_id
_entity_poly.type
_entity_poly.pdbx_seq_one_letter_code
_entity_poly.pdbx_strand_id
1 'polypeptide(L)'
;MNLLKRCFLNIEGIEIEVCKNVSGIYFVRHHTYWSIAHGKKNPDPVYNCITYNLELMVNNRLSTIKWSGYQFKLEKICFEDGMEVETALIPLQMFEDFIRYQANNMGNPPAHECTRLAHWLKNNSLKELAIAHL
;
A
#
# COMPACT_ATOMS: atom_id res chain seq x y z
N MET A 1 11.19 -1.74 -20.70
CA MET A 1 11.01 -2.21 -19.32
C MET A 1 10.53 -1.02 -18.50
N ASN A 2 9.39 -1.12 -17.80
CA ASN A 2 8.88 -0.01 -16.99
C ASN A 2 9.72 0.09 -15.71
N LEU A 3 10.81 0.84 -15.78
CA LEU A 3 11.65 1.13 -14.62
C LEU A 3 10.85 1.96 -13.63
N LEU A 4 10.66 1.42 -12.43
CA LEU A 4 10.03 2.14 -11.33
C LEU A 4 11.11 2.83 -10.50
N LYS A 5 10.83 4.09 -10.13
CA LYS A 5 11.54 4.76 -9.04
C LYS A 5 10.90 4.36 -7.73
N ARG A 6 11.69 4.36 -6.65
CA ARG A 6 11.19 4.15 -5.29
C ARG A 6 11.88 5.05 -4.29
N CYS A 7 11.14 5.42 -3.25
CA CYS A 7 11.68 6.04 -2.05
C CYS A 7 11.11 5.34 -0.82
N PHE A 8 11.82 5.43 0.30
CA PHE A 8 11.37 4.93 1.59
C PHE A 8 11.05 6.13 2.48
N LEU A 9 9.81 6.19 2.94
CA LEU A 9 9.33 7.21 3.87
C LEU A 9 9.25 6.61 5.26
N ASN A 10 9.72 7.33 6.28
CA ASN A 10 9.54 6.93 7.67
C ASN A 10 8.53 7.87 8.34
N ILE A 11 7.35 7.36 8.63
CA ILE A 11 6.25 8.11 9.24
C ILE A 11 5.92 7.47 10.56
N GLU A 12 6.13 8.19 11.66
CA GLU A 12 5.85 7.64 12.99
C GLU A 12 6.58 6.30 13.21
N GLY A 13 7.82 6.14 12.74
CA GLY A 13 8.54 4.87 12.87
C GLY A 13 8.02 3.73 11.98
N ILE A 14 7.11 4.01 11.03
CA ILE A 14 6.59 3.08 10.04
C ILE A 14 7.30 3.36 8.72
N GLU A 15 8.01 2.37 8.19
CA GLU A 15 8.67 2.46 6.88
C GLU A 15 7.68 2.14 5.75
N ILE A 16 7.58 3.03 4.77
CA ILE A 16 6.69 2.91 3.63
C ILE A 16 7.50 3.08 2.35
N GLU A 17 7.58 2.01 1.56
CA GLU A 17 8.15 2.06 0.22
C GLU A 17 7.08 2.59 -0.76
N VAL A 18 7.34 3.75 -1.34
CA VAL A 18 6.51 4.35 -2.38
C VAL A 18 7.21 4.24 -3.71
N CYS A 19 6.52 3.66 -4.69
CA CYS A 19 6.99 3.50 -6.06
C CYS A 19 6.33 4.54 -6.98
N LYS A 20 7.05 4.96 -8.02
CA LYS A 20 6.54 5.85 -9.08
C LYS A 20 6.87 5.26 -10.45
N ASN A 21 5.85 5.11 -11.29
CA ASN A 21 6.03 4.64 -12.65
C ASN A 21 6.40 5.79 -13.61
N VAL A 22 6.75 5.44 -14.84
CA VAL A 22 7.11 6.39 -15.91
C VAL A 22 5.99 7.39 -16.26
N SER A 23 4.73 7.03 -16.01
CA SER A 23 3.56 7.88 -16.20
C SER A 23 3.29 8.82 -15.02
N GLY A 24 4.15 8.83 -13.99
CA GLY A 24 3.99 9.67 -12.81
C GLY A 24 2.94 9.19 -11.81
N ILE A 25 2.46 7.95 -11.93
CA ILE A 25 1.50 7.35 -10.99
C ILE A 25 2.27 6.74 -9.83
N TYR A 26 1.78 7.00 -8.61
CA TYR A 26 2.36 6.54 -7.35
C TYR A 26 1.63 5.30 -6.83
N PHE A 27 2.41 4.33 -6.35
CA PHE A 27 1.93 3.06 -5.83
C PHE A 27 2.70 2.67 -4.58
N VAL A 28 2.14 1.76 -3.81
CA VAL A 28 2.89 0.93 -2.85
C VAL A 28 2.79 -0.52 -3.28
N ARG A 29 3.78 -1.33 -2.91
CA ARG A 29 3.69 -2.78 -3.09
C ARG A 29 2.76 -3.37 -2.05
N HIS A 30 2.02 -4.42 -2.41
CA HIS A 30 1.10 -5.06 -1.46
C HIS A 30 1.78 -5.55 -0.17
N HIS A 31 3.05 -5.96 -0.26
CA HIS A 31 3.87 -6.39 0.87
C HIS A 31 3.96 -5.31 1.96
N THR A 32 4.10 -4.04 1.55
CA THR A 32 4.15 -2.88 2.46
C THR A 32 2.82 -2.72 3.18
N TYR A 33 1.70 -2.83 2.47
CA TYR A 33 0.38 -2.83 3.11
C TYR A 33 0.23 -4.00 4.08
N TRP A 34 0.61 -5.20 3.66
CA TRP A 34 0.47 -6.42 4.45
C TRP A 34 1.27 -6.35 5.75
N SER A 35 2.52 -5.87 5.69
CA SER A 35 3.35 -5.70 6.89
C SER A 35 2.74 -4.73 7.88
N ILE A 36 2.21 -3.60 7.39
CA ILE A 36 1.60 -2.57 8.23
C ILE A 36 0.27 -3.06 8.83
N ALA A 37 -0.55 -3.75 8.04
CA ALA A 37 -1.89 -4.19 8.45
C ALA A 37 -1.89 -5.43 9.33
N HIS A 38 -0.85 -6.26 9.27
CA HIS A 38 -0.85 -7.58 9.93
C HIS A 38 0.39 -7.83 10.78
N GLY A 39 1.36 -6.90 10.84
CA GLY A 39 2.62 -7.07 11.57
C GLY A 39 3.49 -8.22 11.03
N LYS A 40 3.22 -8.68 9.80
CA LYS A 40 3.89 -9.84 9.18
C LYS A 40 4.54 -9.42 7.87
N LYS A 41 5.83 -9.70 7.72
CA LYS A 41 6.59 -9.34 6.50
C LYS A 41 6.23 -10.18 5.28
N ASN A 42 5.59 -11.35 5.46
CA ASN A 42 5.24 -12.24 4.37
C ASN A 42 3.77 -12.71 4.52
N PRO A 43 2.89 -12.47 3.54
CA PRO A 43 1.65 -13.24 3.41
C PRO A 43 2.04 -14.71 3.21
N ASP A 44 1.33 -15.61 3.90
CA ASP A 44 1.63 -17.05 3.89
C ASP A 44 1.72 -17.59 2.44
N PRO A 45 2.86 -18.17 2.01
CA PRO A 45 3.08 -18.62 0.63
C PRO A 45 2.16 -19.79 0.22
N VAL A 46 1.50 -20.47 1.16
CA VAL A 46 0.61 -21.60 0.88
C VAL A 46 -0.76 -21.13 0.38
N TYR A 47 -1.17 -19.90 0.71
CA TYR A 47 -2.48 -19.35 0.35
C TYR A 47 -2.30 -18.06 -0.44
N ASN A 48 -2.07 -18.23 -1.75
CA ASN A 48 -1.93 -17.19 -2.75
C ASN A 48 -3.26 -16.46 -3.06
N CYS A 49 -4.02 -16.11 -2.01
CA CYS A 49 -5.29 -15.40 -2.09
C CYS A 49 -5.11 -13.89 -1.98
N ILE A 50 -3.89 -13.36 -2.15
CA ILE A 50 -3.59 -11.93 -2.08
C ILE A 50 -4.51 -11.15 -3.02
N THR A 51 -4.56 -11.54 -4.29
CA THR A 51 -5.42 -10.91 -5.30
C THR A 51 -6.88 -10.94 -4.87
N TYR A 52 -7.39 -12.12 -4.51
CA TYR A 52 -8.78 -12.30 -4.09
C TYR A 52 -9.13 -11.49 -2.84
N ASN A 53 -8.24 -11.44 -1.85
CA ASN A 53 -8.45 -10.68 -0.61
C ASN A 53 -8.43 -9.18 -0.85
N LEU A 54 -7.51 -8.70 -1.70
CA LEU A 54 -7.46 -7.30 -2.10
C LEU A 54 -8.73 -6.92 -2.87
N GLU A 55 -9.17 -7.76 -3.81
CA GLU A 55 -10.43 -7.56 -4.55
C GLU A 55 -11.64 -7.53 -3.63
N LEU A 56 -11.77 -8.49 -2.71
CA LEU A 56 -12.85 -8.50 -1.73
C LEU A 56 -12.85 -7.23 -0.89
N MET A 57 -11.68 -6.77 -0.46
CA MET A 57 -11.56 -5.58 0.37
C MET A 57 -11.94 -4.32 -0.42
N VAL A 58 -11.42 -4.15 -1.62
CA VAL A 58 -11.68 -2.98 -2.47
C VAL A 58 -13.13 -2.91 -2.94
N ASN A 59 -13.74 -4.06 -3.28
CA ASN A 59 -15.07 -4.10 -3.87
C ASN A 59 -16.19 -4.12 -2.82
N ASN A 60 -15.95 -4.72 -1.66
CA ASN A 60 -17.02 -5.00 -0.69
C ASN A 60 -16.82 -4.37 0.69
N ARG A 61 -15.62 -3.83 0.99
CA ARG A 61 -15.30 -3.35 2.35
C ARG A 61 -14.94 -1.87 2.41
N LEU A 62 -14.27 -1.34 1.39
CA LEU A 62 -14.07 0.10 1.30
C LEU A 62 -15.41 0.81 1.10
N SER A 63 -15.64 1.90 1.85
CA SER A 63 -16.87 2.69 1.76
C SER A 63 -16.94 3.55 0.49
N THR A 64 -15.82 3.74 -0.20
CA THR A 64 -15.74 4.56 -1.40
C THR A 64 -16.02 3.74 -2.66
N ILE A 65 -16.99 4.19 -3.47
CA ILE A 65 -17.31 3.58 -4.77
C ILE A 65 -16.18 3.75 -5.80
N LYS A 66 -15.20 4.63 -5.54
CA LYS A 66 -14.08 4.93 -6.46
C LYS A 66 -13.34 3.68 -6.92
N TRP A 67 -13.29 2.64 -6.09
CA TRP A 67 -12.57 1.41 -6.36
C TRP A 67 -13.49 0.24 -6.74
N SER A 68 -14.80 0.46 -6.86
CA SER A 68 -15.75 -0.57 -7.24
C SER A 68 -15.42 -1.16 -8.62
N GLY A 69 -15.35 -2.48 -8.71
CA GLY A 69 -15.00 -3.22 -9.92
C GLY A 69 -13.49 -3.29 -10.19
N TYR A 70 -12.64 -2.80 -9.29
CA TYR A 70 -11.19 -2.86 -9.48
C TYR A 70 -10.67 -4.29 -9.27
N GLN A 71 -9.77 -4.70 -10.17
CA GLN A 71 -9.14 -6.02 -10.20
C GLN A 71 -7.64 -5.88 -9.98
N PHE A 72 -7.08 -6.79 -9.19
CA PHE A 72 -5.64 -6.80 -8.91
C PHE A 72 -4.96 -7.84 -9.80
N LYS A 73 -3.67 -7.60 -10.08
CA LYS A 73 -2.79 -8.57 -10.74
C LYS A 73 -1.41 -8.51 -10.11
N LEU A 74 -0.74 -9.66 -10.08
CA LEU A 74 0.69 -9.71 -9.79
C LEU A 74 1.44 -9.32 -11.05
N GLU A 75 2.41 -8.42 -10.91
CA GLU A 75 3.27 -7.97 -11.99
C GLU A 75 4.73 -8.14 -11.59
N LYS A 76 5.56 -8.58 -12.53
CA LYS A 76 7.02 -8.49 -12.40
C LYS A 76 7.46 -7.07 -12.67
N ILE A 77 8.05 -6.43 -11.68
CA ILE A 77 8.55 -5.05 -11.74
C ILE A 77 10.07 -5.04 -11.65
N CYS A 78 10.69 -4.06 -12.30
CA CYS A 78 12.13 -3.80 -12.22
C CYS A 78 12.36 -2.36 -11.78
N PHE A 79 13.26 -2.18 -10.82
CA PHE A 79 13.67 -0.88 -10.28
C PHE A 79 14.95 -0.36 -10.96
N GLU A 80 15.20 0.94 -10.84
CA GLU A 80 16.39 1.59 -11.43
C GLU A 80 17.73 1.02 -10.91
N ASP A 81 17.75 0.43 -9.72
CA ASP A 81 18.91 -0.25 -9.14
C ASP A 81 19.09 -1.70 -9.63
N GLY A 82 18.28 -2.14 -10.60
CA GLY A 82 18.35 -3.48 -11.17
C GLY A 82 17.62 -4.56 -10.35
N MET A 83 16.96 -4.21 -9.25
CA MET A 83 16.16 -5.17 -8.48
C MET A 83 14.90 -5.56 -9.26
N GLU A 84 14.64 -6.86 -9.36
CA GLU A 84 13.40 -7.42 -9.90
C GLU A 84 12.56 -8.08 -8.79
N VAL A 85 11.27 -7.79 -8.73
CA VAL A 85 10.33 -8.43 -7.78
C VAL A 85 8.98 -8.67 -8.45
N GLU A 86 8.25 -9.67 -7.98
CA GLU A 86 6.84 -9.89 -8.35
C GLU A 86 5.93 -9.36 -7.24
N THR A 87 4.92 -8.55 -7.58
CA THR A 87 4.01 -7.96 -6.59
C THR A 87 2.73 -7.45 -7.23
N ALA A 88 1.65 -7.39 -6.45
CA ALA A 88 0.55 -6.48 -6.76
C ALA A 88 0.95 -5.03 -6.38
N LEU A 89 0.61 -4.09 -7.25
CA LEU A 89 0.76 -2.65 -7.02
C LEU A 89 -0.58 -2.07 -6.55
N ILE A 90 -0.55 -1.37 -5.43
CA ILE A 90 -1.72 -0.70 -4.86
C ILE A 90 -1.56 0.79 -5.13
N PRO A 91 -2.47 1.44 -5.87
CA PRO A 91 -2.47 2.89 -6.05
C PRO A 91 -2.36 3.60 -4.70
N LEU A 92 -1.52 4.64 -4.60
CA LEU A 92 -1.19 5.26 -3.31
C LEU A 92 -2.44 5.74 -2.54
N GLN A 93 -3.43 6.30 -3.25
CA GLN A 93 -4.68 6.72 -2.63
C GLN A 93 -5.54 5.54 -2.12
N MET A 94 -5.54 4.42 -2.84
CA MET A 94 -6.23 3.20 -2.41
C MET A 94 -5.56 2.61 -1.17
N PHE A 95 -4.22 2.68 -1.08
CA PHE A 95 -3.49 2.30 0.11
C PHE A 95 -3.90 3.15 1.32
N GLU A 96 -3.99 4.47 1.19
CA GLU A 96 -4.47 5.32 2.27
C GLU A 96 -5.89 4.93 2.73
N ASP A 97 -6.77 4.60 1.79
CA ASP A 97 -8.13 4.14 2.09
C ASP A 97 -8.11 2.78 2.83
N PHE A 98 -7.23 1.86 2.46
CA PHE A 98 -7.04 0.60 3.20
C PHE A 98 -6.55 0.83 4.63
N ILE A 99 -5.60 1.75 4.81
CA ILE A 99 -5.09 2.11 6.14
C ILE A 99 -6.20 2.70 7.01
N ARG A 100 -7.00 3.63 6.46
CA ARG A 100 -8.17 4.20 7.17
C ARG A 100 -9.20 3.13 7.50
N TYR A 101 -9.49 2.23 6.56
CA TYR A 101 -10.40 1.10 6.78
C TYR A 101 -9.91 0.20 7.92
N GLN A 102 -8.63 -0.21 7.92
CA GLN A 102 -8.12 -1.06 9.00
C GLN A 102 -8.06 -0.36 10.34
N ALA A 103 -7.66 0.90 10.39
CA ALA A 103 -7.69 1.68 11.63
C ALA A 103 -9.09 1.73 12.26
N ASN A 104 -10.14 1.85 11.44
CA ASN A 104 -11.53 1.85 11.92
C ASN A 104 -12.00 0.47 12.42
N ASN A 105 -11.51 -0.62 11.82
CA ASN A 105 -11.94 -1.99 12.18
C ASN A 105 -11.13 -2.61 13.33
N MET A 106 -9.91 -2.11 13.60
CA MET A 106 -9.04 -2.65 14.65
C MET A 106 -9.44 -2.23 16.07
N GLY A 107 -10.42 -1.33 16.23
CA GLY A 107 -10.76 -0.74 17.52
C GLY A 107 -9.62 0.13 18.09
N ASN A 108 -9.74 0.56 19.34
CA ASN A 108 -8.68 1.30 20.05
C ASN A 108 -7.69 0.34 20.73
N PRO A 109 -6.61 -0.08 20.05
CA PRO A 109 -5.31 -0.13 20.70
C PRO A 109 -4.44 0.98 20.10
N PRO A 110 -3.98 1.97 20.89
CA PRO A 110 -3.23 3.13 20.41
C PRO A 110 -1.83 2.81 19.84
N ALA A 111 -1.44 1.54 19.76
CA ALA A 111 -0.11 1.10 19.33
C ALA A 111 -0.05 0.47 17.92
N HIS A 112 -1.17 0.24 17.23
CA HIS A 112 -1.13 -0.40 15.91
C HIS A 112 -0.66 0.57 14.81
N GLU A 113 0.16 0.08 13.88
CA GLU A 113 0.74 0.88 12.79
C GLU A 113 -0.33 1.54 11.92
N CYS A 114 -1.37 0.80 11.51
CA CYS A 114 -2.52 1.38 10.79
C CYS A 114 -3.16 2.56 11.52
N THR A 115 -3.35 2.50 12.84
CA THR A 115 -4.00 3.59 13.61
C THR A 115 -3.12 4.84 13.62
N ARG A 116 -1.82 4.67 13.84
CA ARG A 116 -0.84 5.77 13.85
C ARG A 116 -0.73 6.43 12.48
N LEU A 117 -0.60 5.61 11.43
CA LEU A 117 -0.53 6.10 10.06
C LEU A 117 -1.86 6.75 9.63
N ALA A 118 -3.02 6.17 9.96
CA ALA A 118 -4.32 6.77 9.68
C ALA A 118 -4.50 8.13 10.38
N HIS A 119 -3.99 8.28 11.60
CA HIS A 119 -4.00 9.56 12.31
C HIS A 119 -3.12 10.60 11.59
N TRP A 120 -1.90 10.23 11.20
CA TRP A 120 -1.00 11.09 10.43
C TRP A 120 -1.63 11.52 9.10
N LEU A 121 -2.30 10.59 8.39
CA LEU A 121 -2.99 10.81 7.12
C LEU A 121 -4.21 11.74 7.20
N LYS A 122 -4.64 12.20 8.39
CA LYS A 122 -5.72 13.19 8.51
C LYS A 122 -5.30 14.57 8.03
N ASN A 123 -4.03 14.91 8.24
CA ASN A 123 -3.49 16.26 7.99
C ASN A 123 -2.33 16.25 6.99
N ASN A 124 -1.97 15.09 6.45
CA ASN A 124 -0.79 14.93 5.58
C ASN A 124 -1.13 14.02 4.39
N SER A 125 -0.37 14.18 3.30
CA SER A 125 -0.47 13.31 2.12
C SER A 125 0.83 12.54 1.90
N LEU A 126 0.73 11.22 1.70
CA LEU A 126 1.86 10.42 1.27
C LEU A 126 2.38 10.85 -0.09
N LYS A 127 1.48 11.29 -0.97
CA LYS A 127 1.85 11.72 -2.33
C LYS A 127 2.73 12.96 -2.29
N GLU A 128 2.34 13.97 -1.52
CA GLU A 128 3.10 15.21 -1.38
C GLU A 128 4.48 14.94 -0.77
N LEU A 129 4.53 14.10 0.27
CA LEU A 129 5.79 13.70 0.89
C LEU A 129 6.67 12.91 -0.09
N ALA A 130 6.09 11.97 -0.85
CA ALA A 130 6.82 11.19 -1.84
C ALA A 130 7.38 12.04 -3.00
N ILE A 131 6.65 13.06 -3.44
CA ILE A 131 7.13 14.01 -4.47
C ILE A 131 8.44 14.68 -4.05
N ALA A 132 8.60 15.00 -2.76
CA ALA A 132 9.83 15.61 -2.25
C ALA A 132 11.03 14.64 -2.26
N HIS A 133 10.80 13.33 -2.43
CA HIS A 133 11.82 12.27 -2.33
C HIS A 133 12.01 11.47 -3.64
N LEU A 134 11.27 11.76 -4.73
CA LEU A 134 11.24 11.01 -6.01
C LEU A 134 11.30 11.88 -7.28
#